data_AF-D7MUM0-F1
#
_entry.id   AF-D7MUM0-F1
#
_cell.length_a   1.000
_cell.length_b   1.000
_cell.length_c   1.000
_cell.angle_alpha   90.00
_cell.angle_beta   90.00
_cell.angle_gamma   90.00
#
_symmetry.space_group_name_H-M   'P 1'
#
loop_
_entity.id
_entity.type
_entity.pdbx_description
1 polymer ?
#
loop_
_entity_poly.entity_id
_entity_poly.type
_entity_poly.pdbx_seq_one_letter_code
_entity_poly.pdbx_strand_id
1 'polypeptide(L)'
;MERSAVASGFHQNDILYPSRAATSTTRLHSFSSLRNFPSSSLRIRQSPSPVSSNLIISCEISRNRCDAVSSSSTHVTELAEIDWDKIDFGLKPTDYMYAMKCSRDGEFSQGQLQPFGNIEINPSAAVLNYGQALFEGLKAYRKQDGNILLFRPEENAIRMRNGAERMCMPSPTVQQFVEAVTTTVLANQRWIPPPGKGSLYIRPLLMGTGAVLGLAPAPEYTFLIFVSPVGNYFKEGVAPINLIVENEFHRATPGGTGGVKTIGNYAAVLKAQSIAKAKGYSDVLYLDCVHKRYLEEVSSCNIFIVKDNVISTPEIKGTILPGITRKSIIEVARSQGFKVEERNVTVDELVEADEVFCTGTAVVLSPVGSITYKSQRFSYGEDGFGTVSKQLYTSLTSLQMGLSEDNMNWTVQLS
;
A
#
# COMPACT_ATOMS: atom_id res chain seq x y z
N MET A 1 -44.66 -53.40 -9.04
CA MET A 1 -45.05 -53.12 -10.44
C MET A 1 -44.04 -52.10 -10.94
N GLU A 2 -42.85 -52.59 -11.31
CA GLU A 2 -42.45 -53.00 -12.67
C GLU A 2 -41.80 -51.80 -13.40
N ARG A 3 -40.45 -51.78 -13.47
CA ARG A 3 -39.59 -52.26 -14.60
C ARG A 3 -39.60 -51.22 -15.74
N SER A 4 -38.51 -50.78 -16.37
CA SER A 4 -37.16 -51.31 -16.68
C SER A 4 -36.41 -50.14 -17.39
N ALA A 5 -35.16 -49.77 -17.09
CA ALA A 5 -33.86 -50.42 -17.36
C ALA A 5 -33.37 -50.37 -18.83
N VAL A 6 -32.02 -50.36 -18.95
CA VAL A 6 -31.10 -50.46 -20.12
C VAL A 6 -30.65 -49.09 -20.69
N ALA A 7 -29.38 -48.62 -20.73
CA ALA A 7 -27.98 -49.07 -20.55
C ALA A 7 -27.13 -48.92 -21.83
N SER A 8 -25.84 -48.63 -21.63
CA SER A 8 -24.67 -48.57 -22.56
C SER A 8 -24.49 -47.29 -23.39
N GLY A 9 -23.29 -46.71 -23.54
CA GLY A 9 -21.95 -47.28 -23.38
C GLY A 9 -20.81 -46.24 -23.26
N PHE A 10 -19.66 -46.81 -22.92
CA PHE A 10 -18.37 -46.22 -22.58
C PHE A 10 -17.66 -45.51 -23.75
N HIS A 11 -16.87 -44.47 -23.45
CA HIS A 11 -15.53 -44.30 -24.04
C HIS A 11 -14.58 -43.63 -23.05
N GLN A 12 -13.54 -44.39 -22.71
CA GLN A 12 -12.41 -44.06 -21.86
C GLN A 12 -11.21 -43.81 -22.79
N ASN A 13 -10.53 -42.67 -22.66
CA ASN A 13 -9.26 -42.40 -23.35
C ASN A 13 -8.18 -42.23 -22.27
N ASP A 14 -7.44 -43.30 -22.06
CA ASP A 14 -6.19 -43.33 -21.30
C ASP A 14 -5.06 -42.69 -22.13
N ILE A 15 -4.32 -41.74 -21.55
CA ILE A 15 -3.01 -41.33 -22.05
C ILE A 15 -1.96 -41.75 -21.02
N LEU A 16 -1.13 -42.69 -21.45
CA LEU A 16 -0.06 -43.36 -20.72
C LEU A 16 1.16 -42.44 -20.52
N TYR A 17 1.63 -42.35 -19.28
CA TYR A 17 3.00 -41.98 -18.90
C TYR A 17 3.93 -43.20 -19.03
N PRO A 18 5.22 -43.02 -19.37
CA PRO A 18 6.25 -43.96 -18.97
C PRO A 18 7.14 -43.38 -17.87
N SER A 19 7.16 -44.11 -16.75
CA SER A 19 8.20 -44.07 -15.72
C SER A 19 9.47 -44.77 -16.22
N ARG A 20 10.64 -44.19 -15.97
CA ARG A 20 11.90 -44.93 -15.86
C ARG A 20 12.81 -44.29 -14.81
N ALA A 21 13.00 -45.00 -13.71
CA ALA A 21 14.09 -44.81 -12.78
C ALA A 21 15.40 -45.36 -13.37
N ALA A 22 16.51 -44.65 -13.16
CA ALA A 22 17.85 -45.20 -13.25
C ALA A 22 18.78 -44.47 -12.27
N THR A 23 19.26 -45.21 -11.29
CA THR A 23 20.39 -44.91 -10.42
C THR A 23 21.70 -44.79 -11.21
N SER A 24 22.50 -43.75 -10.96
CA SER A 24 23.96 -43.85 -11.06
C SER A 24 24.65 -42.69 -10.33
N THR A 25 25.47 -43.08 -9.36
CA THR A 25 26.50 -42.29 -8.67
C THR A 25 27.54 -41.74 -9.64
N THR A 26 27.98 -40.47 -9.48
CA THR A 26 29.38 -40.07 -9.78
C THR A 26 29.75 -38.69 -9.24
N ARG A 27 30.70 -38.72 -8.30
CA ARG A 27 31.85 -37.82 -8.04
C ARG A 27 31.75 -36.32 -8.40
N LEU A 28 31.81 -35.51 -7.34
CA LEU A 28 32.27 -34.12 -7.34
C LEU A 28 33.75 -34.04 -7.75
N HIS A 29 34.04 -33.24 -8.78
CA HIS A 29 35.37 -32.68 -9.02
C HIS A 29 35.29 -31.16 -8.96
N SER A 30 36.11 -30.61 -8.07
CA SER A 30 36.47 -29.21 -8.00
C SER A 30 37.25 -28.79 -9.24
N PHE A 31 36.94 -27.62 -9.79
CA PHE A 31 37.84 -26.92 -10.72
C PHE A 31 37.93 -25.45 -10.33
N SER A 32 39.07 -25.11 -9.74
CA SER A 32 39.66 -23.79 -9.74
C SER A 32 40.42 -23.61 -11.05
N SER A 33 40.21 -22.50 -11.78
CA SER A 33 41.30 -21.91 -12.56
C SER A 33 41.03 -20.43 -12.83
N LEU A 34 41.91 -19.60 -12.29
CA LEU A 34 42.24 -18.26 -12.74
C LEU A 34 42.57 -18.27 -14.25
N ARG A 35 42.04 -17.30 -15.00
CA ARG A 35 42.67 -16.84 -16.25
C ARG A 35 42.58 -15.32 -16.39
N ASN A 36 43.77 -14.77 -16.58
CA ASN A 36 44.11 -13.39 -16.90
C ASN A 36 43.48 -12.91 -18.22
N PHE A 37 43.01 -11.66 -18.23
CA PHE A 37 42.71 -10.91 -19.45
C PHE A 37 43.94 -10.08 -19.86
N PRO A 38 44.29 -9.99 -21.16
CA PRO A 38 45.28 -9.03 -21.63
C PRO A 38 44.64 -7.66 -21.86
N SER A 39 45.40 -6.63 -21.50
CA SER A 39 45.15 -5.21 -21.73
C SER A 39 45.16 -4.88 -23.23
N SER A 40 44.19 -4.09 -23.68
CA SER A 40 44.26 -3.39 -24.97
C SER A 40 44.08 -1.90 -24.75
N SER A 41 45.07 -1.16 -25.22
CA SER A 41 45.25 0.28 -25.11
C SER A 41 44.49 0.99 -26.22
N LEU A 42 43.52 1.83 -25.84
CA LEU A 42 42.81 2.72 -26.76
C LEU A 42 43.52 4.08 -26.81
N ARG A 43 44.05 4.39 -28.00
CA ARG A 43 44.71 5.65 -28.34
C ARG A 43 43.67 6.77 -28.48
N ILE A 44 43.86 7.83 -27.70
CA ILE A 44 43.19 9.13 -27.87
C ILE A 44 43.76 9.80 -29.13
N ARG A 45 42.89 10.20 -30.06
CA ARG A 45 43.22 11.15 -31.13
C ARG A 45 42.50 12.47 -30.84
N GLN A 46 43.28 13.51 -30.57
CA GLN A 46 42.87 14.91 -30.58
C GLN A 46 43.16 15.51 -31.95
N SER A 47 42.29 16.39 -32.42
CA SER A 47 42.61 17.46 -33.39
C SER A 47 41.62 18.64 -33.24
N PRO A 48 42.00 19.89 -33.57
CA PRO A 48 41.49 21.08 -32.86
C PRO A 48 40.74 22.13 -33.73
N SER A 49 39.94 22.96 -33.02
CA SER A 49 39.56 24.39 -33.28
C SER A 49 38.62 24.74 -34.46
N PRO A 50 38.01 25.96 -34.57
CA PRO A 50 38.11 27.16 -33.71
C PRO A 50 36.79 27.91 -33.34
N VAL A 51 36.92 28.71 -32.27
CA VAL A 51 36.40 30.08 -31.97
C VAL A 51 35.30 30.69 -32.86
N SER A 52 34.25 31.23 -32.22
CA SER A 52 33.55 32.43 -32.67
C SER A 52 32.95 33.20 -31.48
N SER A 53 32.93 34.52 -31.64
CA SER A 53 32.96 35.58 -30.65
C SER A 53 31.61 36.26 -30.38
N ASN A 54 31.46 36.74 -29.15
CA ASN A 54 30.78 37.96 -28.66
C ASN A 54 29.49 38.45 -29.33
N LEU A 55 28.43 38.52 -28.51
CA LEU A 55 27.49 39.66 -28.50
C LEU A 55 27.06 39.93 -27.06
N ILE A 56 27.67 40.95 -26.47
CA ILE A 56 27.26 41.57 -25.21
C ILE A 56 26.18 42.59 -25.57
N ILE A 57 24.94 42.33 -25.15
CA ILE A 57 23.86 43.31 -25.19
C ILE A 57 23.95 44.11 -23.89
N SER A 58 24.31 45.38 -24.01
CA SER A 58 24.27 46.38 -22.94
C SER A 58 22.81 46.73 -22.63
N CYS A 59 22.35 46.39 -21.42
CA CYS A 59 21.03 46.74 -20.91
C CYS A 59 21.11 48.07 -20.13
N GLU A 60 20.29 49.05 -20.52
CA GLU A 60 20.17 50.35 -19.87
C GLU A 60 19.55 50.22 -18.47
N ILE A 61 20.19 50.87 -17.49
CA ILE A 61 19.75 50.93 -16.10
C ILE A 61 18.71 52.05 -15.98
N SER A 62 17.43 51.69 -15.91
CA SER A 62 16.36 52.56 -15.41
C SER A 62 16.07 52.24 -13.94
N ARG A 63 16.51 53.13 -13.05
CA ARG A 63 16.20 53.09 -11.61
C ARG A 63 14.75 53.48 -11.39
N ASN A 64 13.90 52.51 -11.01
CA ASN A 64 12.64 52.80 -10.33
C ASN A 64 12.69 52.26 -8.90
N ARG A 65 12.34 53.15 -7.96
CA ARG A 65 12.23 52.88 -6.52
C ARG A 65 11.20 51.79 -6.28
N CYS A 66 11.59 50.75 -5.53
CA CYS A 66 10.65 49.82 -4.92
C CYS A 66 10.36 50.32 -3.50
N ASP A 67 9.18 50.87 -3.29
CA ASP A 67 8.60 50.98 -1.95
C ASP A 67 8.18 49.58 -1.50
N ALA A 68 8.75 49.13 -0.38
CA ALA A 68 8.44 47.85 0.22
C ALA A 68 7.02 47.89 0.81
N VAL A 69 6.07 47.22 0.15
CA VAL A 69 4.79 46.87 0.76
C VAL A 69 4.91 45.45 1.30
N SER A 70 5.05 45.37 2.62
CA SER A 70 4.80 44.17 3.39
C SER A 70 3.33 43.79 3.23
N SER A 71 3.02 42.83 2.38
CA SER A 71 1.72 42.15 2.37
C SER A 71 1.91 40.75 2.93
N SER A 72 1.61 40.58 4.22
CA SER A 72 1.25 39.28 4.76
C SER A 72 -0.09 38.86 4.15
N SER A 73 -0.07 38.35 2.91
CA SER A 73 -1.24 37.71 2.35
C SER A 73 -1.42 36.38 3.07
N THR A 74 -2.33 36.35 4.04
CA THR A 74 -3.02 35.11 4.39
C THR A 74 -3.71 34.65 3.11
N HIS A 75 -3.02 33.83 2.31
CA HIS A 75 -3.64 33.14 1.19
C HIS A 75 -4.68 32.21 1.81
N VAL A 76 -5.92 32.68 1.90
CA VAL A 76 -7.07 31.81 2.14
C VAL A 76 -7.17 30.99 0.86
N THR A 77 -6.56 29.81 0.88
CA THR A 77 -6.66 28.88 -0.23
C THR A 77 -8.13 28.52 -0.39
N GLU A 78 -8.75 29.03 -1.46
CA GLU A 78 -10.14 28.74 -1.79
C GLU A 78 -10.29 27.21 -1.97
N LEU A 79 -11.13 26.60 -1.15
CA LEU A 79 -11.38 25.16 -1.18
C LEU A 79 -12.03 24.76 -2.51
N ALA A 80 -11.82 23.52 -2.93
CA ALA A 80 -12.51 22.99 -4.11
C ALA A 80 -14.04 23.00 -3.90
N GLU A 81 -14.78 23.35 -4.95
CA GLU A 81 -16.24 23.34 -4.97
C GLU A 81 -16.77 21.89 -5.00
N ILE A 82 -16.88 21.27 -3.83
CA ILE A 82 -17.32 19.89 -3.63
C ILE A 82 -18.33 19.83 -2.49
N ASP A 83 -19.36 18.99 -2.62
CA ASP A 83 -20.21 18.59 -1.50
C ASP A 83 -19.43 17.64 -0.57
N TRP A 84 -18.71 18.21 0.39
CA TRP A 84 -17.85 17.50 1.33
C TRP A 84 -18.60 16.50 2.22
N ASP A 85 -19.92 16.60 2.35
CA ASP A 85 -20.73 15.64 3.12
C ASP A 85 -21.07 14.37 2.31
N LYS A 86 -20.84 14.39 1.00
CA LYS A 86 -21.14 13.28 0.08
C LYS A 86 -19.90 12.69 -0.59
N ILE A 87 -18.71 13.03 -0.12
CA ILE A 87 -17.48 12.41 -0.66
C ILE A 87 -17.40 10.95 -0.21
N ASP A 88 -17.14 10.06 -1.17
CA ASP A 88 -16.89 8.64 -0.95
C ASP A 88 -15.38 8.37 -0.96
N PHE A 89 -15.01 7.08 -0.89
CA PHE A 89 -13.65 6.64 -1.19
C PHE A 89 -13.46 6.41 -2.69
N GLY A 90 -13.70 7.46 -3.47
CA GLY A 90 -13.59 7.47 -4.93
C GLY A 90 -12.35 8.23 -5.40
N LEU A 91 -11.90 7.92 -6.62
CA LEU A 91 -10.91 8.76 -7.31
C LEU A 91 -11.59 10.04 -7.78
N LYS A 92 -11.12 11.17 -7.28
CA LYS A 92 -11.40 12.50 -7.81
C LYS A 92 -10.08 13.11 -8.27
N PRO A 93 -9.93 13.41 -9.57
CA PRO A 93 -8.75 14.12 -10.07
C PRO A 93 -8.51 15.42 -9.28
N THR A 94 -7.27 15.64 -8.88
CA THR A 94 -6.81 16.87 -8.22
C THR A 94 -5.93 17.66 -9.19
N ASP A 95 -5.35 18.78 -8.77
CA ASP A 95 -4.65 19.68 -9.71
C ASP A 95 -3.30 19.12 -10.14
N TYR A 96 -2.54 18.53 -9.21
CA TYR A 96 -1.16 18.12 -9.43
C TYR A 96 -0.87 16.70 -8.95
N MET A 97 0.06 16.04 -9.65
CA MET A 97 0.77 14.85 -9.20
C MET A 97 2.27 15.15 -9.14
N TYR A 98 3.02 14.37 -8.39
CA TYR A 98 4.48 14.46 -8.31
C TYR A 98 5.12 13.25 -8.99
N ALA A 99 6.24 13.45 -9.69
CA ALA A 99 7.01 12.34 -10.24
C ALA A 99 8.52 12.57 -10.11
N MET A 100 9.25 11.49 -9.82
CA MET A 100 10.71 11.40 -9.95
C MET A 100 11.07 10.09 -10.66
N LYS A 101 12.19 10.08 -11.37
CA LYS A 101 12.66 8.91 -12.11
C LYS A 101 13.95 8.41 -11.48
N CYS A 102 14.21 7.12 -11.61
CA CYS A 102 15.45 6.49 -11.19
C CYS A 102 15.95 5.63 -12.34
N SER A 103 17.23 5.78 -12.67
CA SER A 103 17.89 4.88 -13.61
C SER A 103 18.43 3.66 -12.87
N ARG A 104 19.16 2.78 -13.57
CA ARG A 104 19.70 1.54 -12.98
C ARG A 104 20.78 1.79 -11.92
N ASP A 105 21.38 2.97 -11.89
CA ASP A 105 22.32 3.42 -10.87
C ASP A 105 21.70 3.55 -9.47
N GLY A 106 20.37 3.57 -9.36
CA GLY A 106 19.66 3.64 -8.09
C GLY A 106 19.51 5.06 -7.55
N GLU A 107 19.95 6.08 -8.29
CA GLU A 107 19.78 7.48 -7.92
C GLU A 107 18.48 8.04 -8.48
N PHE A 108 17.61 8.51 -7.59
CA PHE A 108 16.39 9.21 -7.98
C PHE A 108 16.72 10.66 -8.36
N SER A 109 16.24 11.06 -9.54
CA SER A 109 16.32 12.43 -10.02
C SER A 109 15.62 13.40 -9.07
N GLN A 110 15.93 14.69 -9.18
CA GLN A 110 15.04 15.71 -8.64
C GLN A 110 13.65 15.50 -9.26
N GLY A 111 12.62 15.38 -8.42
CA GLY A 111 11.26 15.22 -8.89
C GLY A 111 10.59 16.56 -9.15
N GLN A 112 9.43 16.48 -9.79
CA GLN A 112 8.68 17.64 -10.23
C GLN A 112 7.18 17.44 -10.02
N LEU A 113 6.49 18.54 -9.70
CA LEU A 113 5.05 18.62 -9.83
C LEU A 113 4.68 18.73 -11.30
N GLN A 114 3.61 18.05 -11.67
CA GLN A 114 3.02 18.12 -13.00
C GLN A 114 1.49 18.08 -12.86
N PRO A 115 0.73 18.63 -13.81
CA PRO A 115 -0.72 18.52 -13.78
C PRO A 115 -1.16 17.07 -13.66
N PHE A 116 -2.19 16.80 -12.86
CA PHE A 116 -2.76 15.45 -12.77
C PHE A 116 -3.21 14.97 -14.15
N GLY A 117 -2.87 13.75 -14.52
CA GLY A 117 -3.27 13.18 -15.80
C GLY A 117 -2.77 11.76 -16.01
N ASN A 118 -3.08 11.23 -17.20
CA ASN A 118 -2.56 9.93 -17.62
C ASN A 118 -1.03 9.98 -17.76
N ILE A 119 -0.39 8.85 -17.52
CA ILE A 119 1.05 8.67 -17.75
C ILE A 119 1.29 7.87 -19.04
N GLU A 120 2.35 8.24 -19.76
CA GLU A 120 2.85 7.45 -20.88
C GLU A 120 3.80 6.37 -20.35
N ILE A 121 3.60 5.12 -20.78
CA ILE A 121 4.45 4.00 -20.39
C ILE A 121 4.70 3.09 -21.59
N ASN A 122 5.94 2.61 -21.73
CA ASN A 122 6.28 1.66 -22.78
C ASN A 122 5.48 0.35 -22.58
N PRO A 123 4.87 -0.25 -23.63
CA PRO A 123 4.12 -1.50 -23.49
C PRO A 123 4.93 -2.68 -22.94
N SER A 124 6.25 -2.66 -23.13
CA SER A 124 7.18 -3.67 -22.60
C SER A 124 7.71 -3.35 -21.19
N ALA A 125 7.13 -2.37 -20.49
CA ALA A 125 7.54 -2.05 -19.12
C ALA A 125 7.33 -3.25 -18.17
N ALA A 126 8.25 -3.42 -17.22
CA ALA A 126 8.21 -4.53 -16.26
C ALA A 126 6.93 -4.53 -15.41
N VAL A 127 6.42 -3.35 -15.03
CA VAL A 127 5.17 -3.23 -14.27
C VAL A 127 3.96 -3.81 -15.03
N LEU A 128 3.91 -3.66 -16.35
CA LEU A 128 2.78 -4.11 -17.17
C LEU A 128 2.80 -5.64 -17.41
N ASN A 129 4.01 -6.21 -17.52
CA ASN A 129 4.17 -7.60 -17.96
C ASN A 129 4.49 -8.57 -16.81
N TYR A 130 5.18 -8.09 -15.77
CA TYR A 130 5.69 -8.91 -14.66
C TYR A 130 5.29 -8.39 -13.27
N GLY A 131 4.46 -7.34 -13.21
CA GLY A 131 3.92 -6.83 -11.94
C GLY A 131 4.96 -6.24 -10.99
N GLN A 132 6.13 -5.80 -11.49
CA GLN A 132 7.19 -5.21 -10.67
C GLN A 132 6.83 -3.78 -10.23
N ALA A 133 5.93 -3.66 -9.25
CA ALA A 133 5.54 -2.39 -8.65
C ALA A 133 5.05 -2.52 -7.21
N LEU A 134 5.21 -1.41 -6.49
CA LEU A 134 4.74 -1.20 -5.13
C LEU A 134 3.83 0.02 -5.08
N PHE A 135 3.02 0.10 -4.04
CA PHE A 135 2.31 1.32 -3.71
C PHE A 135 2.22 1.52 -2.21
N GLU A 136 1.97 2.76 -1.82
CA GLU A 136 1.69 3.15 -0.45
C GLU A 136 0.34 3.82 -0.30
N GLY A 137 -0.08 3.99 0.95
CA GLY A 137 -1.34 4.65 1.27
C GLY A 137 -1.25 5.34 2.62
N LEU A 138 -1.40 6.66 2.58
CA LEU A 138 -1.40 7.54 3.75
C LEU A 138 -2.40 8.67 3.53
N LYS A 139 -2.62 9.49 4.57
CA LYS A 139 -3.63 10.55 4.56
C LYS A 139 -3.04 11.85 5.09
N ALA A 140 -3.50 12.97 4.53
CA ALA A 140 -3.36 14.29 5.12
C ALA A 140 -4.71 14.75 5.70
N TYR A 141 -4.66 15.40 6.85
CA TYR A 141 -5.82 15.89 7.58
C TYR A 141 -5.70 17.40 7.79
N ARG A 142 -6.82 18.11 7.66
CA ARG A 142 -6.92 19.53 8.02
C ARG A 142 -7.38 19.66 9.47
N LYS A 143 -6.59 20.36 10.28
CA LYS A 143 -6.93 20.73 11.66
C LYS A 143 -7.93 21.89 11.70
N GLN A 144 -8.53 22.11 12.86
CA GLN A 144 -9.43 23.24 13.12
C GLN A 144 -8.76 24.61 12.93
N ASP A 145 -7.46 24.71 13.21
CA ASP A 145 -6.63 25.92 13.02
C ASP A 145 -6.19 26.14 11.56
N GLY A 146 -6.59 25.25 10.64
CA GLY A 146 -6.25 25.31 9.22
C GLY A 146 -4.95 24.59 8.84
N ASN A 147 -4.09 24.25 9.82
CA ASN A 147 -2.84 23.53 9.58
C ASN A 147 -3.10 22.11 9.04
N ILE A 148 -2.13 21.59 8.30
CA ILE A 148 -2.22 20.26 7.67
C ILE A 148 -1.32 19.29 8.43
N LEU A 149 -1.84 18.10 8.73
CA LEU A 149 -1.09 17.02 9.36
C LEU A 149 -0.95 15.82 8.43
N LEU A 150 0.24 15.23 8.40
CA LEU A 150 0.47 13.87 7.93
C LEU A 150 0.57 12.91 9.11
N PHE A 151 0.16 11.66 8.92
CA PHE A 151 0.28 10.61 9.93
C PHE A 151 1.34 9.57 9.53
N ARG A 152 2.42 9.51 10.30
CA ARG A 152 3.57 8.58 10.19
C ARG A 152 4.11 8.39 8.76
N PRO A 153 4.34 9.46 7.97
CA PRO A 153 4.77 9.32 6.58
C PRO A 153 6.12 8.58 6.43
N GLU A 154 6.99 8.66 7.43
CA GLU A 154 8.28 7.95 7.46
C GLU A 154 8.09 6.42 7.49
N GLU A 155 7.07 5.91 8.19
CA GLU A 155 6.79 4.48 8.25
C GLU A 155 6.31 3.95 6.88
N ASN A 156 5.57 4.76 6.13
CA ASN A 156 5.20 4.44 4.74
C ASN A 156 6.45 4.38 3.85
N ALA A 157 7.39 5.33 4.01
CA ALA A 157 8.64 5.33 3.27
C ALA A 157 9.50 4.09 3.58
N ILE A 158 9.62 3.73 4.86
CA ILE A 158 10.36 2.54 5.30
C ILE A 158 9.71 1.27 4.74
N ARG A 159 8.38 1.16 4.80
CA ARG A 159 7.68 -0.01 4.25
C ARG A 159 7.85 -0.13 2.73
N MET A 160 7.80 0.98 2.01
CA MET A 160 8.09 0.99 0.56
C MET A 160 9.52 0.52 0.29
N ARG A 161 10.51 1.00 1.06
CA ARG A 161 11.91 0.59 0.91
C ARG A 161 12.10 -0.91 1.13
N ASN A 162 11.54 -1.45 2.21
CA ASN A 162 11.62 -2.89 2.50
C ASN A 162 10.94 -3.72 1.39
N GLY A 163 9.83 -3.21 0.84
CA GLY A 163 9.19 -3.81 -0.32
C GLY A 163 10.05 -3.73 -1.57
N ALA A 164 10.75 -2.61 -1.79
CA ALA A 164 11.59 -2.37 -2.96
C ALA A 164 12.77 -3.34 -2.98
N GLU A 165 13.40 -3.55 -1.82
CA GLU A 165 14.41 -4.60 -1.64
C GLU A 165 13.88 -5.98 -2.06
N ARG A 166 12.70 -6.37 -1.55
CA ARG A 166 12.10 -7.68 -1.88
C ARG A 166 11.76 -7.81 -3.38
N MET A 167 11.40 -6.71 -4.03
CA MET A 167 11.02 -6.66 -5.45
C MET A 167 12.20 -6.34 -6.39
N CYS A 168 13.43 -6.30 -5.86
CA CYS A 168 14.64 -5.93 -6.61
C CYS A 168 14.53 -4.56 -7.30
N MET A 169 14.01 -3.56 -6.60
CA MET A 169 13.82 -2.19 -7.07
C MET A 169 14.65 -1.22 -6.24
N PRO A 170 15.19 -0.12 -6.82
CA PRO A 170 15.65 1.02 -6.03
C PRO A 170 14.45 1.71 -5.38
N SER A 171 14.63 2.33 -4.21
CA SER A 171 13.60 3.15 -3.55
C SER A 171 14.10 4.56 -3.28
N PRO A 172 13.21 5.56 -3.24
CA PRO A 172 13.54 6.86 -2.67
C PRO A 172 14.05 6.72 -1.22
N THR A 173 14.89 7.65 -0.78
CA THR A 173 15.22 7.76 0.64
C THR A 173 13.97 8.15 1.45
N VAL A 174 14.02 8.02 2.79
CA VAL A 174 12.88 8.39 3.65
C VAL A 174 12.61 9.89 3.46
N GLN A 175 13.67 10.68 3.44
CA GLN A 175 13.61 12.11 3.20
C GLN A 175 12.98 12.43 1.83
N GLN A 176 13.48 11.84 0.73
CA GLN A 176 12.92 12.06 -0.60
C GLN A 176 11.42 11.69 -0.69
N PHE A 177 11.02 10.61 -0.03
CA PHE A 177 9.62 10.20 0.02
C PHE A 177 8.77 11.22 0.78
N VAL A 178 9.19 11.63 1.98
CA VAL A 178 8.43 12.57 2.81
C VAL A 178 8.36 13.94 2.14
N GLU A 179 9.45 14.44 1.56
CA GLU A 179 9.49 15.70 0.81
C GLU A 179 8.55 15.66 -0.41
N ALA A 180 8.55 14.55 -1.16
CA ALA A 180 7.64 14.38 -2.29
C ALA A 180 6.17 14.35 -1.85
N VAL A 181 5.86 13.66 -0.74
CA VAL A 181 4.51 13.65 -0.15
C VAL A 181 4.10 15.06 0.25
N THR A 182 4.93 15.77 1.03
CA THR A 182 4.67 17.13 1.48
C THR A 182 4.44 18.07 0.31
N THR A 183 5.32 18.03 -0.70
CA THR A 183 5.22 18.84 -1.92
C THR A 183 3.90 18.58 -2.65
N THR A 184 3.52 17.31 -2.81
CA THR A 184 2.26 16.93 -3.49
C THR A 184 1.03 17.40 -2.71
N VAL A 185 1.05 17.27 -1.38
CA VAL A 185 -0.07 17.67 -0.51
C VAL A 185 -0.24 19.18 -0.51
N LEU A 186 0.85 19.94 -0.35
CA LEU A 186 0.81 21.41 -0.37
C LEU A 186 0.35 21.95 -1.72
N ALA A 187 0.79 21.35 -2.83
CA ALA A 187 0.33 21.73 -4.17
C ALA A 187 -1.18 21.49 -4.38
N ASN A 188 -1.78 20.55 -3.64
CA ASN A 188 -3.19 20.20 -3.72
C ASN A 188 -3.98 20.60 -2.46
N GLN A 189 -3.48 21.56 -1.68
CA GLN A 189 -4.05 21.90 -0.38
C GLN A 189 -5.55 22.24 -0.42
N ARG A 190 -6.06 22.81 -1.51
CA ARG A 190 -7.49 23.14 -1.67
C ARG A 190 -8.41 21.92 -1.75
N TRP A 191 -7.85 20.75 -2.05
CA TRP A 191 -8.55 19.47 -2.12
C TRP A 191 -8.56 18.74 -0.77
N ILE A 192 -7.89 19.25 0.26
CA ILE A 192 -7.93 18.64 1.59
C ILE A 192 -9.28 19.00 2.24
N PRO A 193 -10.14 18.02 2.57
CA PRO A 193 -11.45 18.27 3.13
C PRO A 193 -11.39 19.15 4.40
N PRO A 194 -12.45 19.93 4.68
CA PRO A 194 -12.59 20.62 5.96
C PRO A 194 -12.51 19.67 7.17
N PRO A 195 -12.18 20.17 8.37
CA PRO A 195 -12.14 19.36 9.58
C PRO A 195 -13.45 18.58 9.77
N GLY A 196 -13.33 17.28 10.04
CA GLY A 196 -14.47 16.37 10.24
C GLY A 196 -15.21 15.95 8.96
N LYS A 197 -14.81 16.43 7.77
CA LYS A 197 -15.46 16.07 6.49
C LYS A 197 -14.71 15.02 5.68
N GLY A 198 -13.50 14.64 6.07
CA GLY A 198 -12.73 13.59 5.40
C GLY A 198 -11.23 13.82 5.48
N SER A 199 -10.50 13.28 4.50
CA SER A 199 -9.05 13.41 4.40
C SER A 199 -8.60 13.49 2.94
N LEU A 200 -7.40 14.00 2.70
CA LEU A 200 -6.75 13.86 1.40
C LEU A 200 -5.96 12.54 1.41
N TYR A 201 -6.42 11.56 0.64
CA TYR A 201 -5.71 10.29 0.48
C TYR A 201 -4.55 10.46 -0.49
N ILE A 202 -3.38 9.97 -0.10
CA ILE A 202 -2.13 10.09 -0.83
C ILE A 202 -1.74 8.70 -1.32
N ARG A 203 -1.47 8.57 -2.62
CA ARG A 203 -1.11 7.33 -3.29
C ARG A 203 0.27 7.43 -3.94
N PRO A 204 1.35 7.11 -3.20
CA PRO A 204 2.65 6.89 -3.78
C PRO A 204 2.69 5.55 -4.52
N LEU A 205 3.29 5.54 -5.70
CA LEU A 205 3.53 4.39 -6.56
C LEU A 205 5.02 4.31 -6.84
N LEU A 206 5.58 3.10 -6.82
CA LEU A 206 6.94 2.83 -7.31
C LEU A 206 6.83 1.74 -8.38
N MET A 207 7.20 2.06 -9.62
CA MET A 207 6.92 1.20 -10.78
C MET A 207 8.20 0.95 -11.59
N GLY A 208 8.43 -0.30 -11.98
CA GLY A 208 9.44 -0.65 -12.99
C GLY A 208 8.95 -0.25 -14.38
N THR A 209 9.24 0.98 -14.79
CA THR A 209 8.77 1.59 -16.04
C THR A 209 9.67 1.32 -17.25
N GLY A 210 10.90 0.86 -17.01
CA GLY A 210 11.85 0.54 -18.07
C GLY A 210 11.43 -0.67 -18.90
N ALA A 211 11.68 -0.59 -20.21
CA ALA A 211 11.38 -1.63 -21.19
C ALA A 211 12.21 -2.90 -20.95
N VAL A 212 11.55 -4.05 -20.78
CA VAL A 212 12.21 -5.34 -20.58
C VAL A 212 11.31 -6.51 -21.02
N LEU A 213 11.83 -7.40 -21.88
CA LEU A 213 11.15 -8.64 -22.29
C LEU A 213 11.72 -9.89 -21.61
N GLY A 214 12.97 -9.83 -21.14
CA GLY A 214 13.55 -10.89 -20.33
C GLY A 214 13.05 -10.79 -18.88
N LEU A 215 12.90 -11.91 -18.19
CA LEU A 215 12.57 -11.89 -16.77
C LEU A 215 13.77 -11.38 -15.96
N ALA A 216 13.80 -10.09 -15.69
CA ALA A 216 14.84 -9.39 -14.94
C ALA A 216 14.27 -8.12 -14.29
N PRO A 217 14.93 -7.54 -13.27
CA PRO A 217 14.56 -6.23 -12.75
C PRO A 217 14.57 -5.16 -13.86
N ALA A 218 13.61 -4.24 -13.81
CA ALA A 218 13.50 -3.15 -14.78
C ALA A 218 14.80 -2.32 -14.84
N PRO A 219 15.16 -1.79 -16.02
CA PRO A 219 16.31 -0.88 -16.15
C PRO A 219 16.02 0.54 -15.66
N GLU A 220 14.75 0.92 -15.53
CA GLU A 220 14.31 2.26 -15.11
C GLU A 220 13.06 2.16 -14.24
N TYR A 221 12.91 3.10 -13.32
CA TYR A 221 11.82 3.16 -12.36
C TYR A 221 11.23 4.56 -12.29
N THR A 222 9.93 4.62 -12.01
CA THR A 222 9.22 5.87 -11.74
C THR A 222 8.59 5.79 -10.36
N PHE A 223 8.88 6.79 -9.52
CA PHE A 223 8.12 7.05 -8.30
C PHE A 223 7.15 8.20 -8.55
N LEU A 224 5.86 7.95 -8.34
CA LEU A 224 4.78 8.88 -8.65
C LEU A 224 3.84 8.99 -7.46
N ILE A 225 3.40 10.21 -7.14
CA ILE A 225 2.39 10.44 -6.10
C ILE A 225 1.22 11.18 -6.74
N PHE A 226 0.02 10.64 -6.55
CA PHE A 226 -1.21 11.40 -6.76
C PHE A 226 -2.05 11.41 -5.49
N VAL A 227 -3.00 12.34 -5.43
CA VAL A 227 -3.87 12.54 -4.27
C VAL A 227 -5.34 12.62 -4.67
N SER A 228 -6.23 12.28 -3.75
CA SER A 228 -7.68 12.38 -3.95
C SER A 228 -8.36 12.69 -2.62
N PRO A 229 -9.31 13.64 -2.54
CA PRO A 229 -10.16 13.77 -1.36
C PRO A 229 -10.99 12.50 -1.18
N VAL A 230 -11.07 12.01 0.05
CA VAL A 230 -11.87 10.82 0.41
C VAL A 230 -12.65 11.03 1.69
N GLY A 231 -13.85 10.47 1.72
CA GLY A 231 -14.67 10.30 2.93
C GLY A 231 -14.42 8.95 3.58
N ASN A 232 -15.49 8.37 4.14
CA ASN A 232 -15.47 7.03 4.71
C ASN A 232 -15.26 5.96 3.63
N TYR A 233 -14.54 4.89 3.98
CA TYR A 233 -14.28 3.78 3.07
C TYR A 233 -15.54 2.95 2.80
N PHE A 234 -16.29 2.61 3.85
CA PHE A 234 -17.60 1.98 3.73
C PHE A 234 -18.68 3.06 3.69
N LYS A 235 -19.70 2.86 2.83
CA LYS A 235 -20.79 3.82 2.65
C LYS A 235 -21.59 4.03 3.93
N GLU A 236 -21.70 2.97 4.74
CA GLU A 236 -22.36 2.99 6.04
C GLU A 236 -21.50 3.64 7.15
N GLY A 237 -20.35 4.22 6.81
CA GLY A 237 -19.46 4.88 7.77
C GLY A 237 -18.68 3.89 8.62
N VAL A 238 -18.80 3.99 9.95
CA VAL A 238 -18.15 3.10 10.92
C VAL A 238 -19.06 1.90 11.24
N ALA A 239 -20.03 1.58 10.38
CA ALA A 239 -20.90 0.44 10.59
C ALA A 239 -20.11 -0.87 10.60
N PRO A 240 -20.51 -1.85 11.45
CA PRO A 240 -19.85 -3.14 11.50
C PRO A 240 -19.92 -3.89 10.18
N ILE A 241 -18.78 -4.39 9.72
CA ILE A 241 -18.68 -5.19 8.50
C ILE A 241 -19.00 -6.66 8.77
N ASN A 242 -19.42 -7.38 7.74
CA ASN A 242 -19.64 -8.82 7.80
C ASN A 242 -18.69 -9.54 6.84
N LEU A 243 -17.89 -10.47 7.37
CA LEU A 243 -16.88 -11.18 6.60
C LEU A 243 -17.27 -12.64 6.37
N ILE A 244 -16.68 -13.24 5.33
CA ILE A 244 -16.67 -14.69 5.12
C ILE A 244 -15.25 -15.21 5.21
N VAL A 245 -15.06 -16.34 5.90
CA VAL A 245 -13.78 -17.03 5.94
C VAL A 245 -13.58 -17.80 4.64
N GLU A 246 -12.45 -17.56 3.99
CA GLU A 246 -12.06 -18.21 2.75
C GLU A 246 -11.18 -19.44 3.00
N ASN A 247 -11.52 -20.55 2.34
CA ASN A 247 -10.88 -21.87 2.54
C ASN A 247 -10.14 -22.38 1.30
N GLU A 248 -10.46 -21.85 0.12
CA GLU A 248 -9.92 -22.29 -1.17
C GLU A 248 -8.91 -21.31 -1.73
N PHE A 249 -9.21 -20.01 -1.67
CA PHE A 249 -8.28 -18.97 -2.13
C PHE A 249 -7.35 -18.53 -1.00
N HIS A 250 -6.06 -18.42 -1.30
CA HIS A 250 -5.05 -17.97 -0.33
C HIS A 250 -4.53 -16.60 -0.72
N ARG A 251 -4.40 -15.70 0.26
CA ARG A 251 -3.88 -14.34 0.04
C ARG A 251 -2.38 -14.34 -0.21
N ALA A 252 -1.66 -15.14 0.58
CA ALA A 252 -0.21 -15.22 0.55
C ALA A 252 0.25 -16.64 0.90
N THR A 253 1.53 -16.90 0.67
CA THR A 253 2.19 -18.16 1.02
C THR A 253 3.53 -17.88 1.71
N PRO A 254 4.00 -18.76 2.61
CA PRO A 254 5.33 -18.63 3.20
C PRO A 254 6.42 -18.53 2.12
N GLY A 255 7.34 -17.57 2.26
CA GLY A 255 8.36 -17.27 1.25
C GLY A 255 7.86 -16.43 0.06
N GLY A 256 6.56 -16.18 -0.05
CA GLY A 256 5.97 -15.31 -1.06
C GLY A 256 6.19 -13.81 -0.79
N THR A 257 5.24 -12.99 -1.25
CA THR A 257 5.28 -11.53 -1.16
C THR A 257 4.25 -10.95 -0.19
N GLY A 258 3.55 -11.75 0.61
CA GLY A 258 2.43 -11.29 1.46
C GLY A 258 2.76 -10.09 2.35
N GLY A 259 3.95 -10.11 2.97
CA GLY A 259 4.50 -9.02 3.78
C GLY A 259 4.92 -7.75 3.03
N VAL A 260 4.73 -7.71 1.71
CA VAL A 260 5.07 -6.57 0.84
C VAL A 260 3.83 -5.97 0.22
N LYS A 261 3.79 -4.63 0.13
CA LYS A 261 2.68 -3.90 -0.49
C LYS A 261 2.79 -3.82 -2.02
N THR A 262 2.98 -4.98 -2.65
CA THR A 262 3.11 -5.15 -4.11
C THR A 262 1.74 -5.29 -4.76
N ILE A 263 1.60 -4.80 -6.00
CA ILE A 263 0.34 -4.86 -6.76
C ILE A 263 -0.13 -6.30 -7.00
N GLY A 264 0.80 -7.25 -7.11
CA GLY A 264 0.47 -8.66 -7.37
C GLY A 264 -0.39 -9.30 -6.27
N ASN A 265 -0.13 -8.94 -5.01
CA ASN A 265 -0.90 -9.45 -3.87
C ASN A 265 -2.38 -9.03 -3.90
N TYR A 266 -2.67 -7.88 -4.50
CA TYR A 266 -4.03 -7.35 -4.57
C TYR A 266 -4.80 -7.93 -5.76
N ALA A 267 -4.12 -8.28 -6.86
CA ALA A 267 -4.75 -8.97 -7.98
C ALA A 267 -5.23 -10.38 -7.60
N ALA A 268 -4.44 -11.10 -6.78
CA ALA A 268 -4.73 -12.48 -6.39
C ALA A 268 -6.04 -12.65 -5.59
N VAL A 269 -6.44 -11.63 -4.82
CA VAL A 269 -7.62 -11.69 -3.95
C VAL A 269 -8.93 -11.30 -4.64
N LEU A 270 -8.88 -10.67 -5.83
CA LEU A 270 -10.06 -10.09 -6.49
C LEU A 270 -11.16 -11.12 -6.76
N LYS A 271 -10.80 -12.36 -7.11
CA LYS A 271 -11.78 -13.42 -7.38
C LYS A 271 -12.58 -13.79 -6.14
N ALA A 272 -11.89 -14.08 -5.03
CA ALA A 272 -12.51 -14.39 -3.74
C ALA A 272 -13.37 -13.22 -3.25
N GLN A 273 -12.83 -12.00 -3.32
CA GLN A 273 -13.57 -10.79 -2.94
C GLN A 273 -14.84 -10.59 -3.77
N SER A 274 -14.78 -10.83 -5.09
CA SER A 274 -15.96 -10.73 -5.96
C SER A 274 -17.04 -11.76 -5.60
N ILE A 275 -16.64 -12.99 -5.27
CA ILE A 275 -17.58 -14.04 -4.84
C ILE A 275 -18.23 -13.66 -3.50
N ALA A 276 -17.45 -13.17 -2.55
CA ALA A 276 -17.93 -12.73 -1.24
C ALA A 276 -18.93 -11.58 -1.36
N LYS A 277 -18.59 -10.55 -2.15
CA LYS A 277 -19.49 -9.41 -2.41
C LYS A 277 -20.79 -9.83 -3.09
N ALA A 278 -20.74 -10.74 -4.07
CA ALA A 278 -21.94 -11.27 -4.71
C ALA A 278 -22.87 -12.03 -3.76
N LYS A 279 -22.33 -12.54 -2.63
CA LYS A 279 -23.09 -13.19 -1.56
C LYS A 279 -23.50 -12.24 -0.43
N GLY A 280 -23.23 -10.94 -0.55
CA GLY A 280 -23.60 -9.93 0.44
C GLY A 280 -22.62 -9.78 1.61
N TYR A 281 -21.39 -10.30 1.49
CA TYR A 281 -20.32 -10.04 2.46
C TYR A 281 -19.56 -8.76 2.12
N SER A 282 -19.11 -8.03 3.14
CA SER A 282 -18.30 -6.82 2.97
C SER A 282 -16.92 -7.16 2.40
N ASP A 283 -16.29 -8.21 2.92
CA ASP A 283 -14.96 -8.67 2.48
C ASP A 283 -14.68 -10.13 2.91
N VAL A 284 -13.47 -10.59 2.62
CA VAL A 284 -12.97 -11.94 2.88
C VAL A 284 -11.94 -11.93 3.99
N LEU A 285 -12.06 -12.84 4.96
CA LEU A 285 -11.02 -13.18 5.91
C LEU A 285 -10.24 -14.41 5.42
N TYR A 286 -8.92 -14.27 5.28
CA TYR A 286 -8.04 -15.32 4.84
C TYR A 286 -7.43 -16.08 6.01
N LEU A 287 -7.30 -17.40 5.83
CA LEU A 287 -6.53 -18.27 6.69
C LEU A 287 -5.18 -18.60 6.04
N ASP A 288 -4.25 -19.02 6.89
CA ASP A 288 -2.94 -19.48 6.46
C ASP A 288 -3.06 -20.62 5.44
N CYS A 289 -2.21 -20.60 4.41
CA CYS A 289 -2.32 -21.56 3.31
C CYS A 289 -1.85 -22.98 3.65
N VAL A 290 -1.19 -23.19 4.80
CA VAL A 290 -0.54 -24.45 5.16
C VAL A 290 -1.47 -25.32 5.99
N HIS A 291 -1.98 -24.77 7.09
CA HIS A 291 -2.82 -25.42 8.08
C HIS A 291 -4.30 -25.09 7.90
N LYS A 292 -4.62 -24.01 7.16
CA LYS A 292 -5.99 -23.51 6.96
C LYS A 292 -6.74 -23.35 8.28
N ARG A 293 -6.02 -22.83 9.29
CA ARG A 293 -6.50 -22.72 10.67
C ARG A 293 -6.20 -21.37 11.29
N TYR A 294 -5.05 -20.81 10.98
CA TYR A 294 -4.58 -19.57 11.58
C TYR A 294 -5.07 -18.38 10.76
N LEU A 295 -5.55 -17.34 11.44
CA LEU A 295 -5.97 -16.11 10.80
C LEU A 295 -4.76 -15.40 10.19
N GLU A 296 -4.91 -14.83 9.00
CA GLU A 296 -3.92 -13.93 8.42
C GLU A 296 -4.46 -12.49 8.34
N GLU A 297 -5.19 -12.17 7.29
CA GLU A 297 -5.66 -10.81 7.00
C GLU A 297 -7.03 -10.84 6.33
N VAL A 298 -7.69 -9.69 6.36
CA VAL A 298 -8.77 -9.36 5.43
C VAL A 298 -8.15 -8.77 4.16
N SER A 299 -8.79 -8.87 3.00
CA SER A 299 -8.21 -8.52 1.68
C SER A 299 -7.27 -7.30 1.63
N SER A 300 -7.59 -6.24 2.40
CA SER A 300 -6.77 -5.03 2.48
C SER A 300 -6.48 -4.53 3.90
N CYS A 301 -6.79 -5.32 4.94
CA CYS A 301 -6.72 -4.90 6.34
C CYS A 301 -6.14 -6.00 7.24
N ASN A 302 -5.42 -5.61 8.29
CA ASN A 302 -5.04 -6.53 9.36
C ASN A 302 -6.23 -6.82 10.27
N ILE A 303 -6.28 -8.00 10.89
CA ILE A 303 -7.36 -8.41 11.81
C ILE A 303 -6.88 -8.50 13.25
N PHE A 304 -7.78 -8.20 14.18
CA PHE A 304 -7.63 -8.34 15.62
C PHE A 304 -8.86 -9.01 16.22
N ILE A 305 -8.65 -9.80 17.26
CA ILE A 305 -9.71 -10.33 18.12
C ILE A 305 -9.51 -9.81 19.54
N VAL A 306 -10.60 -9.66 20.28
CA VAL A 306 -10.62 -9.33 21.70
C VAL A 306 -11.28 -10.48 22.44
N LYS A 307 -10.63 -10.98 23.48
CA LYS A 307 -11.19 -11.97 24.41
C LYS A 307 -10.79 -11.63 25.83
N ASP A 308 -11.75 -11.47 26.74
CA ASP A 308 -11.49 -11.18 28.15
C ASP A 308 -10.52 -9.99 28.36
N ASN A 309 -10.74 -8.90 27.62
CA ASN A 309 -9.88 -7.70 27.57
C ASN A 309 -8.44 -7.92 27.07
N VAL A 310 -8.13 -9.08 26.48
CA VAL A 310 -6.86 -9.35 25.79
C VAL A 310 -7.06 -9.18 24.29
N ILE A 311 -6.22 -8.33 23.69
CA ILE A 311 -6.22 -8.10 22.24
C ILE A 311 -5.20 -9.05 21.62
N SER A 312 -5.62 -9.86 20.64
CA SER A 312 -4.74 -10.76 19.89
C SER A 312 -4.77 -10.44 18.40
N THR A 313 -3.62 -10.49 17.75
CA THR A 313 -3.51 -10.32 16.28
C THR A 313 -2.45 -11.26 15.72
N PRO A 314 -2.64 -11.77 14.48
CA PRO A 314 -1.62 -12.54 13.79
C PRO A 314 -0.25 -11.84 13.80
N GLU A 315 0.79 -12.58 14.16
CA GLU A 315 2.18 -12.11 14.13
C GLU A 315 2.72 -12.00 12.70
N ILE A 316 3.63 -11.05 12.47
CA ILE A 316 4.15 -10.78 11.12
C ILE A 316 5.27 -11.78 10.79
N LYS A 317 4.90 -12.90 10.19
CA LYS A 317 5.80 -13.98 9.72
C LYS A 317 5.86 -14.09 8.18
N GLY A 318 5.86 -12.94 7.50
CA GLY A 318 6.11 -12.83 6.06
C GLY A 318 4.88 -12.97 5.14
N THR A 319 3.77 -13.54 5.58
CA THR A 319 2.51 -13.59 4.81
C THR A 319 1.56 -12.42 5.12
N ILE A 320 1.70 -11.81 6.30
CA ILE A 320 0.91 -10.68 6.76
C ILE A 320 1.63 -9.37 6.47
N LEU A 321 0.92 -8.38 5.90
CA LEU A 321 1.47 -7.06 5.65
C LEU A 321 1.70 -6.32 6.99
N PRO A 322 2.90 -5.76 7.24
CA PRO A 322 3.13 -4.90 8.41
C PRO A 322 2.36 -3.58 8.26
N GLY A 323 1.10 -3.57 8.70
CA GLY A 323 0.24 -2.40 8.68
C GLY A 323 0.73 -1.33 9.65
N ILE A 324 0.83 -0.08 9.17
CA ILE A 324 1.16 1.07 10.02
C ILE A 324 0.03 1.33 11.02
N THR A 325 -1.23 1.18 10.58
CA THR A 325 -2.40 1.27 11.46
C THR A 325 -2.42 0.14 12.48
N ARG A 326 -2.09 -1.10 12.08
CA ARG A 326 -1.89 -2.24 13.01
C ARG A 326 -0.86 -1.89 14.08
N LYS A 327 0.32 -1.41 13.68
CA LYS A 327 1.40 -0.97 14.58
C LYS A 327 0.90 0.11 15.55
N SER A 328 0.27 1.17 15.03
CA SER A 328 -0.28 2.25 15.86
C SER A 328 -1.35 1.79 16.84
N ILE A 329 -2.28 0.92 16.44
CA ILE A 329 -3.32 0.39 17.33
C ILE A 329 -2.73 -0.44 18.46
N ILE A 330 -1.71 -1.26 18.18
CA ILE A 330 -0.98 -2.02 19.20
C ILE A 330 -0.33 -1.08 20.22
N GLU A 331 0.35 -0.03 19.74
CA GLU A 331 1.01 0.96 20.60
C GLU A 331 -0.02 1.74 21.46
N VAL A 332 -1.14 2.19 20.87
CA VAL A 332 -2.23 2.88 21.58
C VAL A 332 -2.90 1.96 22.61
N ALA A 333 -3.17 0.71 22.25
CA ALA A 333 -3.77 -0.25 23.17
C ALA A 333 -2.88 -0.50 24.39
N ARG A 334 -1.58 -0.72 24.17
CA ARG A 334 -0.60 -0.88 25.26
C ARG A 334 -0.52 0.36 26.15
N SER A 335 -0.55 1.57 25.58
CA SER A 335 -0.54 2.81 26.39
C SER A 335 -1.81 2.99 27.24
N GLN A 336 -2.90 2.32 26.88
CA GLN A 336 -4.17 2.32 27.63
C GLN A 336 -4.30 1.13 28.60
N GLY A 337 -3.23 0.34 28.76
CA GLY A 337 -3.19 -0.77 29.71
C GLY A 337 -3.74 -2.10 29.19
N PHE A 338 -4.12 -2.20 27.91
CA PHE A 338 -4.53 -3.47 27.34
C PHE A 338 -3.33 -4.42 27.16
N LYS A 339 -3.56 -5.71 27.45
CA LYS A 339 -2.63 -6.77 27.05
C LYS A 339 -2.79 -7.00 25.54
N VAL A 340 -1.69 -6.91 24.80
CA VAL A 340 -1.68 -7.13 23.35
C VAL A 340 -0.71 -8.24 22.97
N GLU A 341 -1.24 -9.30 22.37
CA GLU A 341 -0.50 -10.49 21.94
C GLU A 341 -0.38 -10.55 20.41
N GLU A 342 0.86 -10.59 19.93
CA GLU A 342 1.16 -10.84 18.52
C GLU A 342 1.58 -12.31 18.39
N ARG A 343 0.68 -13.16 17.91
CA ARG A 343 0.86 -14.62 17.86
C ARG A 343 0.00 -15.23 16.78
N ASN A 344 0.18 -16.52 16.51
CA ASN A 344 -0.82 -17.28 15.77
C ASN A 344 -2.16 -17.25 16.51
N VAL A 345 -3.22 -16.86 15.78
CA VAL A 345 -4.61 -16.83 16.26
C VAL A 345 -5.40 -17.82 15.42
N THR A 346 -6.16 -18.71 16.05
CA THR A 346 -6.93 -19.73 15.34
C THR A 346 -8.34 -19.27 14.99
N VAL A 347 -8.96 -19.93 14.01
CA VAL A 347 -10.39 -19.76 13.71
C VAL A 347 -11.30 -20.18 14.88
N ASP A 348 -10.84 -21.08 15.76
CA ASP A 348 -11.59 -21.48 16.95
C ASP A 348 -11.67 -20.30 17.94
N GLU A 349 -10.54 -19.62 18.19
CA GLU A 349 -10.51 -18.40 19.01
C GLU A 349 -11.30 -17.25 18.39
N LEU A 350 -11.34 -17.17 17.05
CA LEU A 350 -12.18 -16.20 16.35
C LEU A 350 -13.67 -16.42 16.64
N VAL A 351 -14.11 -17.66 16.70
CA VAL A 351 -15.52 -18.01 17.00
C VAL A 351 -15.89 -17.64 18.43
N GLU A 352 -14.95 -17.72 19.36
CA GLU A 352 -15.16 -17.45 20.78
C GLU A 352 -14.88 -15.99 21.20
N ALA A 353 -14.41 -15.15 20.28
CA ALA A 353 -14.04 -13.76 20.55
C ALA A 353 -15.25 -12.91 20.99
N ASP A 354 -15.00 -11.92 21.85
CA ASP A 354 -16.01 -10.97 22.31
C ASP A 354 -16.17 -9.81 21.30
N GLU A 355 -15.05 -9.35 20.72
CA GLU A 355 -15.01 -8.36 19.65
C GLU A 355 -14.04 -8.77 18.55
N VAL A 356 -14.32 -8.35 17.32
CA VAL A 356 -13.40 -8.48 16.19
C VAL A 356 -13.34 -7.15 15.45
N PHE A 357 -12.14 -6.71 15.07
CA PHE A 357 -11.97 -5.50 14.27
C PHE A 357 -10.83 -5.62 13.28
N CYS A 358 -10.92 -4.83 12.21
CA CYS A 358 -9.93 -4.73 11.16
C CYS A 358 -9.24 -3.37 11.20
N THR A 359 -7.99 -3.28 10.75
CA THR A 359 -7.24 -2.02 10.70
C THR A 359 -6.55 -1.81 9.35
N GLY A 360 -6.49 -0.55 8.91
CA GLY A 360 -5.81 -0.14 7.69
C GLY A 360 -6.03 1.34 7.39
N THR A 361 -5.16 1.98 6.61
CA THR A 361 -5.22 3.43 6.36
C THR A 361 -6.61 3.91 5.91
N ALA A 362 -7.27 3.15 5.03
CA ALA A 362 -8.54 3.54 4.45
C ALA A 362 -9.67 3.57 5.50
N VAL A 363 -9.77 2.51 6.31
CA VAL A 363 -10.83 2.29 7.30
C VAL A 363 -10.49 2.81 8.70
N VAL A 364 -9.21 3.12 8.95
CA VAL A 364 -8.62 3.32 10.29
C VAL A 364 -8.80 2.06 11.15
N LEU A 365 -9.95 1.94 11.82
CA LEU A 365 -10.40 0.75 12.50
C LEU A 365 -11.86 0.50 12.07
N SER A 366 -12.13 -0.70 11.55
CA SER A 366 -13.46 -1.14 11.15
C SER A 366 -13.93 -2.25 12.09
N PRO A 367 -15.02 -2.06 12.84
CA PRO A 367 -15.59 -3.15 13.63
C PRO A 367 -16.13 -4.26 12.71
N VAL A 368 -16.06 -5.51 13.16
CA VAL A 368 -16.62 -6.68 12.46
C VAL A 368 -17.81 -7.17 13.27
N GLY A 369 -19.02 -6.99 12.73
CA GLY A 369 -20.26 -7.38 13.42
C GLY A 369 -20.55 -8.86 13.30
N SER A 370 -20.06 -9.52 12.24
CA SER A 370 -20.19 -10.97 12.11
C SER A 370 -19.21 -11.59 11.13
N ILE A 371 -18.93 -12.87 11.34
CA ILE A 371 -18.13 -13.71 10.46
C ILE A 371 -18.89 -14.98 10.13
N THR A 372 -18.85 -15.39 8.85
CA THR A 372 -19.38 -16.68 8.42
C THR A 372 -18.24 -17.65 8.15
N TYR A 373 -18.26 -18.79 8.84
CA TYR A 373 -17.29 -19.87 8.68
C TYR A 373 -18.04 -21.21 8.59
N LYS A 374 -17.71 -22.02 7.57
CA LYS A 374 -18.35 -23.33 7.31
C LYS A 374 -19.89 -23.29 7.37
N SER A 375 -20.48 -22.28 6.72
CA SER A 375 -21.94 -22.04 6.68
C SER A 375 -22.59 -21.64 8.01
N GLN A 376 -21.82 -21.46 9.07
CA GLN A 376 -22.29 -20.93 10.35
C GLN A 376 -21.89 -19.46 10.49
N ARG A 377 -22.83 -18.63 10.92
CA ARG A 377 -22.60 -17.20 11.19
C ARG A 377 -22.39 -17.00 12.69
N PHE A 378 -21.32 -16.31 13.02
CA PHE A 378 -20.95 -15.89 14.36
C PHE A 378 -21.04 -14.36 14.41
N SER A 379 -21.64 -13.82 15.47
CA SER A 379 -21.87 -12.39 15.64
C SER A 379 -21.15 -11.89 16.88
N TYR A 380 -20.65 -10.65 16.83
CA TYR A 380 -19.83 -10.06 17.88
C TYR A 380 -20.49 -8.79 18.41
N GLY A 381 -20.65 -8.68 19.73
CA GLY A 381 -21.36 -7.57 20.39
C GLY A 381 -22.87 -7.47 20.05
N GLU A 382 -23.61 -6.67 20.82
CA GLU A 382 -25.04 -6.41 20.54
C GLU A 382 -25.23 -5.50 19.31
N ASP A 383 -24.40 -4.47 19.18
CA ASP A 383 -24.44 -3.48 18.08
C ASP A 383 -23.33 -3.68 17.02
N GLY A 384 -22.51 -4.72 17.15
CA GLY A 384 -21.37 -4.98 16.25
C GLY A 384 -20.17 -4.06 16.43
N PHE A 385 -20.29 -2.94 17.14
CA PHE A 385 -19.20 -2.00 17.45
C PHE A 385 -18.80 -2.11 18.92
N GLY A 386 -17.88 -3.03 19.20
CA GLY A 386 -17.44 -3.31 20.56
C GLY A 386 -16.77 -2.13 21.28
N THR A 387 -16.77 -2.19 22.61
CA THR A 387 -16.26 -1.14 23.50
C THR A 387 -14.78 -0.87 23.28
N VAL A 388 -13.97 -1.92 23.20
CA VAL A 388 -12.52 -1.82 22.97
C VAL A 388 -12.25 -1.22 21.59
N SER A 389 -12.94 -1.73 20.57
CA SER A 389 -12.86 -1.24 19.19
C SER A 389 -13.16 0.27 19.11
N LYS A 390 -14.21 0.74 19.79
CA LYS A 390 -14.63 2.15 19.81
C LYS A 390 -13.62 3.05 20.52
N GLN A 391 -13.08 2.59 21.65
CA GLN A 391 -12.07 3.30 22.40
C GLN A 391 -10.79 3.49 21.57
N LEU A 392 -10.32 2.43 20.92
CA LEU A 392 -9.11 2.46 20.09
C LEU A 392 -9.30 3.30 18.82
N TYR A 393 -10.47 3.18 18.16
CA TYR A 393 -10.83 4.03 17.01
C TYR A 393 -10.74 5.51 17.39
N THR A 394 -11.46 5.91 18.44
CA THR A 394 -11.54 7.31 18.91
C THR A 394 -10.17 7.87 19.25
N SER A 395 -9.33 7.06 19.90
CA SER A 395 -7.98 7.46 20.29
C SER A 395 -7.08 7.72 19.08
N LEU A 396 -7.08 6.81 18.11
CA LEU A 396 -6.25 6.95 16.92
C LEU A 396 -6.74 8.08 16.00
N THR A 397 -8.05 8.21 15.80
CA THR A 397 -8.59 9.28 14.95
C THR A 397 -8.38 10.67 15.57
N SER A 398 -8.46 10.78 16.90
CA SER A 398 -8.17 12.05 17.59
C SER A 398 -6.73 12.50 17.35
N LEU A 399 -5.77 11.57 17.41
CA LEU A 399 -4.36 11.85 17.07
C LEU A 399 -4.21 12.27 15.60
N GLN A 400 -4.78 11.51 14.67
CA GLN A 400 -4.68 11.78 13.23
C GLN A 400 -5.25 13.14 12.83
N MET A 401 -6.32 13.57 13.47
CA MET A 401 -6.99 14.86 13.20
C MET A 401 -6.44 16.01 14.06
N GLY A 402 -5.44 15.77 14.91
CA GLY A 402 -4.87 16.78 15.81
C GLY A 402 -5.84 17.29 16.88
N LEU A 403 -6.77 16.44 17.33
CA LEU A 403 -7.72 16.71 18.42
C LEU A 403 -7.16 16.34 19.79
N SER A 404 -6.05 15.61 19.83
CA SER A 404 -5.31 15.24 21.04
C SER A 404 -3.82 15.53 20.85
N GLU A 405 -3.10 15.73 21.96
CA GLU A 405 -1.65 15.87 21.94
C GLU A 405 -0.98 14.60 21.40
N ASP A 406 0.03 14.78 20.57
CA ASP A 406 0.82 13.70 19.99
C ASP A 406 2.09 13.45 20.82
N ASN A 407 1.94 12.64 21.87
CA ASN A 407 3.05 12.25 22.73
C ASN A 407 4.00 11.22 22.10
N MET A 408 3.68 10.71 20.92
CA MET A 408 4.43 9.65 20.23
C MET A 408 5.23 10.18 19.02
N ASN A 409 5.13 11.46 18.70
CA ASN A 409 5.73 12.10 17.52
C ASN A 409 5.34 11.37 16.22
N TRP A 410 4.06 11.04 16.07
CA TRP A 410 3.52 10.36 14.88
C TRP A 410 2.99 11.30 13.82
N THR A 411 2.69 12.55 14.17
CA THR A 411 2.13 13.54 13.27
C THR A 411 3.20 14.50 12.79
N VAL A 412 3.17 14.80 11.49
CA VAL A 412 4.06 15.78 10.88
C VAL A 412 3.20 16.93 10.40
N GLN A 413 3.37 18.10 11.02
CA GLN A 413 2.70 19.32 10.59
C GLN A 413 3.40 19.89 9.37
N LEU A 414 2.62 20.20 8.33
CA LEU A 414 3.14 20.87 7.13
C LEU A 414 3.07 22.37 7.33
N SER A 415 4.17 23.05 7.00
CA SER A 415 4.34 24.50 7.05
C SER A 415 4.25 25.14 5.67
#